data_AF-A0A483YC44-F1
#
_entry.id   AF-A0A483YC44-F1
#
_cell.length_a   1.000
_cell.length_b   1.000
_cell.length_c   1.000
_cell.angle_alpha   90.00
_cell.angle_beta   90.00
_cell.angle_gamma   90.00
#
_symmetry.space_group_name_H-M   'P 1'
#
loop_
_entity.id
_entity.type
_entity.pdbx_description
1 polymer ?
#
loop_
_entity_poly.entity_id
_entity_poly.type
_entity_poly.pdbx_seq_one_letter_code
_entity_poly.pdbx_strand_id
1 'polypeptide(L)'
;MIDTEAKQFITPFLTQRDSLLKEITSVSKKREALVSSLKVRNRQEELLTKQKSLTDNIETLIEKLNDLRVNAPSIDGILSSLGDDLMIFLTGVKIKNRTGISISKKHFSPIVRDRDYFNITSGGLRTIISIGYMSSILKSSIDSDINHPRFLMLDTIGKYLGKNLKTKYASDTNIIDDIDEGISDPEKYENIYNALIEITNYAQKKSSPCQIIVVDNDVPDKLSDRLKAITVAHYSANKENGLPVGLIDDVIYKH
;
A
#
# COMPACT_ATOMS: atom_id res chain seq x y z
N MET A 1 66.82 39.59 65.73
CA MET A 1 67.85 39.00 64.83
C MET A 1 67.33 37.76 64.08
N ILE A 2 66.56 36.85 64.71
CA ILE A 2 65.99 35.67 64.04
C ILE A 2 64.96 36.02 62.93
N ASP A 3 64.22 37.12 63.09
CA ASP A 3 63.09 37.49 62.22
C ASP A 3 63.53 38.10 60.86
N THR A 4 64.72 38.70 60.79
CA THR A 4 65.25 39.35 59.58
C THR A 4 65.96 38.36 58.65
N GLU A 5 66.68 37.39 59.22
CA GLU A 5 67.34 36.30 58.48
C GLU A 5 66.30 35.28 57.96
N ALA A 6 65.26 34.96 58.73
CA ALA A 6 64.15 34.13 58.28
C ALA A 6 63.41 34.76 57.09
N LYS A 7 63.26 36.09 57.07
CA LYS A 7 62.69 36.84 55.94
C LYS A 7 63.51 36.69 54.65
N GLN A 8 64.84 36.75 54.72
CA GLN A 8 65.69 36.58 53.54
C GLN A 8 65.68 35.15 52.99
N PHE A 9 65.53 34.14 53.85
CA PHE A 9 65.44 32.75 53.41
C PHE A 9 64.06 32.35 52.86
N ILE A 10 62.95 32.85 53.42
CA ILE A 10 61.59 32.43 53.06
C ILE A 10 61.05 33.16 51.82
N THR A 11 61.42 34.42 51.62
CA THR A 11 60.91 35.28 50.52
C THR A 11 61.24 34.77 49.09
N PRO A 12 62.44 34.23 48.81
CA PRO A 12 62.78 33.63 47.52
C PRO A 12 61.89 32.42 47.18
N PHE A 13 61.62 31.54 48.16
CA PHE A 13 60.75 30.39 47.98
C PHE A 13 59.29 30.78 47.77
N LEU A 14 58.81 31.84 48.44
CA LEU A 14 57.47 32.41 48.19
C LEU A 14 57.36 32.97 46.77
N THR A 15 58.41 33.64 46.28
CA THR A 15 58.43 34.22 44.93
C THR A 15 58.47 33.12 43.86
N GLN A 16 59.27 32.06 44.08
CA GLN A 16 59.27 30.88 43.22
C GLN A 16 57.91 30.18 43.20
N ARG A 17 57.27 29.99 44.37
CA ARG A 17 55.93 29.42 44.47
C ARG A 17 54.90 30.25 43.70
N ASP A 18 54.91 31.57 43.85
CA ASP A 18 53.96 32.45 43.17
C ASP A 18 54.19 32.48 41.65
N SER A 19 55.45 32.37 41.21
CA SER A 19 55.78 32.20 39.79
C SER A 19 55.26 30.87 39.24
N LEU A 20 55.46 29.77 39.97
CA LEU A 20 54.95 28.45 39.60
C LEU A 20 53.41 28.43 39.56
N LEU A 21 52.74 29.09 40.52
CA LEU A 21 51.28 29.22 40.53
C LEU A 21 50.76 29.98 39.30
N LYS A 22 51.44 31.07 38.90
CA LYS A 22 51.10 31.80 37.66
C LYS A 22 51.28 30.91 36.44
N GLU A 23 52.34 30.11 36.41
CA GLU A 23 52.62 29.19 35.30
C GLU A 23 51.57 28.08 35.22
N ILE A 24 51.23 27.44 36.34
CA ILE A 24 50.13 26.46 36.45
C ILE A 24 48.82 27.05 35.95
N THR A 25 48.50 28.27 36.37
CA THR A 25 47.26 28.95 35.95
C THR A 25 47.26 29.24 34.45
N SER A 26 48.39 29.68 33.90
CA SER A 26 48.56 29.92 32.46
C SER A 26 48.41 28.64 31.64
N VAL A 27 49.05 27.55 32.08
CA VAL A 27 48.96 26.23 31.45
C VAL A 27 47.53 25.69 31.53
N SER A 28 46.85 25.83 32.68
CA SER A 28 45.45 25.41 32.83
C SER A 28 44.54 26.14 31.86
N LYS A 29 44.67 27.46 31.73
CA LYS A 29 43.89 28.26 30.76
C LYS A 29 44.17 27.85 29.31
N LYS A 30 45.44 27.60 28.96
CA LYS A 30 45.80 27.09 27.63
C LYS A 30 45.17 25.73 27.34
N ARG A 31 45.15 24.83 28.33
CA ARG A 31 44.51 23.52 28.23
C ARG A 31 43.00 23.65 28.00
N GLU A 32 42.31 24.51 28.77
CA GLU A 32 40.87 24.76 28.58
C GLU A 32 40.56 25.28 27.18
N ALA A 33 41.35 26.23 26.68
CA ALA A 33 41.22 26.76 25.32
C ALA A 33 41.43 25.65 24.27
N LEU A 34 42.45 24.82 24.42
CA LEU A 34 42.71 23.69 23.50
C LEU A 34 41.58 22.65 23.52
N VAL A 35 41.03 22.32 24.69
CA VAL A 35 39.88 21.41 24.81
C VAL A 35 38.64 21.98 24.12
N SER A 36 38.39 23.29 24.27
CA SER A 36 37.30 23.97 23.56
C SER A 36 37.49 23.90 22.03
N SER A 37 38.69 24.23 21.55
CA SER A 37 39.02 24.16 20.12
C SER A 37 38.90 22.74 19.56
N LEU A 38 39.29 21.71 20.32
CA LEU A 38 39.10 20.30 19.94
C LEU A 38 37.62 19.95 19.81
N LYS A 39 36.77 20.39 20.74
CA LYS A 39 35.31 20.16 20.65
C LYS A 39 34.73 20.77 19.38
N VAL A 40 35.13 22.00 19.05
CA VAL A 40 34.70 22.68 17.81
C VAL A 40 35.15 21.88 16.57
N ARG A 41 36.40 21.41 16.54
CA ARG A 41 36.93 20.63 15.43
C ARG A 41 36.20 19.30 15.24
N ASN A 42 35.92 18.58 16.32
CA ASN A 42 35.15 17.34 16.25
C ASN A 42 33.74 17.58 15.70
N ARG A 43 33.08 18.68 16.09
CA ARG A 43 31.77 19.06 15.54
C ARG A 43 31.84 19.41 14.05
N GLN A 44 32.90 20.08 13.61
CA GLN A 44 33.11 20.36 12.19
C GLN A 44 33.28 19.07 11.38
N GLU A 45 34.02 18.10 11.91
CA GLU A 45 34.22 16.79 11.28
C GLU A 45 32.90 16.00 11.15
N GLU A 46 32.08 15.99 12.21
CA GLU A 46 30.72 15.43 12.17
C GLU A 46 29.85 16.10 11.10
N LEU A 47 29.90 17.42 10.98
CA LEU A 47 29.14 18.18 10.00
C LEU A 47 29.60 17.89 8.57
N LEU A 48 30.92 17.84 8.32
CA LEU A 48 31.48 17.50 7.02
C LEU A 48 31.08 16.09 6.59
N THR A 49 31.09 15.13 7.53
CA THR A 49 30.67 13.75 7.26
C THR A 49 29.19 13.69 6.88
N LYS A 50 28.33 14.41 7.62
CA LYS A 50 26.90 14.51 7.29
C LYS A 50 26.67 15.20 5.95
N GLN A 51 27.39 16.28 5.67
CA GLN A 51 27.29 17.00 4.40
C GLN A 51 27.61 16.05 3.25
N LYS A 52 28.71 15.30 3.34
CA LYS A 52 29.08 14.30 2.33
C LYS A 52 27.98 13.27 2.12
N SER A 53 27.48 12.66 3.21
CA SER A 53 26.39 11.68 3.13
C SER A 53 25.13 12.25 2.49
N LEU A 54 24.76 13.50 2.80
CA LEU A 54 23.62 14.16 2.18
C LEU A 54 23.83 14.42 0.69
N THR A 55 25.04 14.84 0.28
CA THR A 55 25.39 15.01 -1.13
C THR A 55 25.29 13.69 -1.89
N ASP A 56 25.88 12.60 -1.36
CA ASP A 56 25.83 11.27 -1.98
C ASP A 56 24.36 10.78 -2.13
N ASN A 57 23.52 11.03 -1.11
CA ASN A 57 22.10 10.72 -1.17
C ASN A 57 21.36 11.54 -2.22
N ILE A 58 21.67 12.83 -2.36
CA ILE A 58 21.06 13.71 -3.37
C ILE A 58 21.43 13.23 -4.77
N GLU A 59 22.71 12.91 -5.02
CA GLU A 59 23.16 12.37 -6.31
C GLU A 59 22.43 11.08 -6.66
N THR A 60 22.35 10.14 -5.70
CA THR A 60 21.60 8.89 -5.86
C THR A 60 20.11 9.13 -6.17
N LEU A 61 19.49 10.11 -5.51
CA LEU A 61 18.08 10.46 -5.75
C LEU A 61 17.86 11.10 -7.12
N ILE A 62 18.81 11.91 -7.58
CA ILE A 62 18.78 12.53 -8.92
C ILE A 62 18.89 11.46 -9.99
N GLU A 63 19.82 10.50 -9.85
CA GLU A 63 19.96 9.36 -10.77
C GLU A 63 18.65 8.57 -10.86
N LYS A 64 18.09 8.17 -9.71
CA LYS A 64 16.80 7.48 -9.65
C LYS A 64 15.67 8.27 -10.29
N LEU A 65 15.63 9.59 -10.07
CA LEU A 65 14.60 10.45 -10.67
C LEU A 65 14.72 10.52 -12.18
N ASN A 66 15.95 10.58 -12.71
CA ASN A 66 16.20 10.60 -14.15
C ASN A 66 15.80 9.27 -14.79
N ASP A 67 16.15 8.15 -14.17
CA ASP A 67 15.74 6.82 -14.63
C ASP A 67 14.21 6.68 -14.63
N LEU A 68 13.54 7.16 -13.59
CA LEU A 68 12.07 7.16 -13.53
C LEU A 68 11.45 8.04 -14.62
N ARG A 69 12.06 9.19 -14.96
CA ARG A 69 11.57 10.08 -16.02
C ARG A 69 11.72 9.46 -17.42
N VAL A 70 12.85 8.82 -17.69
CA VAL A 70 13.12 8.16 -18.98
C VAL A 70 12.19 6.96 -19.17
N ASN A 71 11.95 6.20 -18.11
CA ASN A 71 11.12 5.00 -18.14
C ASN A 71 9.64 5.26 -17.81
N ALA A 72 9.24 6.52 -17.62
CA ALA A 72 7.87 6.88 -17.27
C ALA A 72 6.92 6.48 -18.42
N PRO A 73 5.98 5.55 -18.20
CA PRO A 73 5.01 5.20 -19.22
C PRO A 73 4.12 6.41 -19.53
N SER A 74 3.72 6.55 -20.79
CA SER A 74 2.74 7.57 -21.16
C SER A 74 1.41 7.27 -20.48
N ILE A 75 0.70 8.31 -20.05
CA ILE A 75 -0.66 8.16 -19.46
C ILE A 75 -1.55 7.38 -20.43
N ASP A 76 -1.50 7.72 -21.72
CA ASP A 76 -2.26 7.01 -22.75
C ASP A 76 -1.90 5.52 -22.83
N GLY A 77 -0.62 5.16 -22.67
CA GLY A 77 -0.17 3.76 -22.62
C GLY A 77 -0.72 3.02 -21.41
N ILE A 78 -0.71 3.65 -20.23
CA ILE A 78 -1.29 3.06 -19.00
C ILE A 78 -2.80 2.83 -19.19
N LEU A 79 -3.52 3.85 -19.67
CA LEU A 79 -4.97 3.75 -19.87
C LEU A 79 -5.34 2.70 -20.91
N SER A 80 -4.54 2.56 -21.97
CA SER A 80 -4.71 1.49 -22.96
C SER A 80 -4.50 0.12 -22.33
N SER A 81 -3.40 -0.07 -21.58
CA SER A 81 -3.10 -1.34 -20.91
C SER A 81 -4.20 -1.74 -19.92
N LEU A 82 -4.72 -0.78 -19.14
CA LEU A 82 -5.83 -1.02 -18.21
C LEU A 82 -7.12 -1.39 -18.96
N GLY A 83 -7.36 -0.77 -20.12
CA GLY A 83 -8.47 -1.11 -21.01
C GLY A 83 -8.36 -2.53 -21.56
N ASP A 84 -7.16 -2.95 -21.97
CA ASP A 84 -6.88 -4.31 -22.46
C ASP A 84 -7.08 -5.35 -21.35
N ASP A 85 -6.56 -5.08 -20.15
CA ASP A 85 -6.75 -5.96 -18.99
C ASP A 85 -8.24 -6.06 -18.59
N LEU A 86 -8.97 -4.94 -18.66
CA LEU A 86 -10.41 -4.93 -18.42
C LEU A 86 -11.14 -5.75 -19.49
N MET A 87 -10.76 -5.63 -20.76
CA MET A 87 -11.33 -6.42 -21.85
C MET A 87 -11.09 -7.91 -21.65
N ILE A 88 -9.90 -8.32 -21.23
CA ILE A 88 -9.55 -9.71 -20.89
C ILE A 88 -10.44 -10.20 -19.75
N PHE A 89 -10.57 -9.42 -18.67
CA PHE A 89 -11.42 -9.77 -17.53
C PHE A 89 -12.88 -9.94 -17.94
N LEU A 90 -13.47 -8.96 -18.62
CA LEU A 90 -14.87 -8.99 -19.07
C LEU A 90 -15.12 -10.12 -20.08
N THR A 91 -14.11 -10.48 -20.86
CA THR A 91 -14.14 -11.64 -21.76
C THR A 91 -14.18 -12.94 -20.98
N GLY A 92 -13.34 -13.08 -19.96
CA GLY A 92 -13.33 -14.23 -19.05
C GLY A 92 -14.64 -14.42 -18.30
N VAL A 93 -15.25 -13.32 -17.84
CA VAL A 93 -16.56 -13.33 -17.15
C VAL A 93 -17.72 -13.66 -18.10
N LYS A 94 -17.50 -13.57 -19.42
CA LYS A 94 -18.50 -13.82 -20.47
C LYS A 94 -19.68 -12.82 -20.48
N ILE A 95 -19.42 -11.52 -20.38
CA ILE A 95 -20.49 -10.52 -20.60
C ILE A 95 -21.00 -10.58 -22.06
N LYS A 96 -22.26 -10.24 -22.32
CA LYS A 96 -22.86 -10.47 -23.66
C LYS A 96 -22.33 -9.51 -24.73
N ASN A 97 -22.30 -8.21 -24.45
CA ASN A 97 -21.84 -7.19 -25.38
C ASN A 97 -20.59 -6.46 -24.84
N ARG A 98 -19.45 -6.66 -25.54
CA ARG A 98 -18.08 -6.27 -25.17
C ARG A 98 -17.48 -5.19 -26.09
N THR A 99 -18.30 -4.41 -26.77
CA THR A 99 -17.78 -3.36 -27.67
C THR A 99 -17.32 -2.12 -26.90
N GLY A 100 -16.44 -1.32 -27.50
CA GLY A 100 -16.09 0.01 -26.99
C GLY A 100 -15.47 0.01 -25.59
N ILE A 101 -14.66 -1.00 -25.26
CA ILE A 101 -14.02 -1.10 -23.94
C ILE A 101 -12.76 -0.22 -23.93
N SER A 102 -12.70 0.73 -23.01
CA SER A 102 -11.54 1.60 -22.81
C SER A 102 -11.60 2.26 -21.43
N ILE A 103 -10.59 3.07 -21.09
CA ILE A 103 -10.62 3.92 -19.89
C ILE A 103 -10.74 5.38 -20.31
N SER A 104 -11.67 6.10 -19.68
CA SER A 104 -11.91 7.52 -19.93
C SER A 104 -10.67 8.35 -19.60
N LYS A 105 -10.16 9.12 -20.58
CA LYS A 105 -9.05 10.07 -20.33
C LYS A 105 -9.42 11.22 -19.39
N LYS A 106 -10.72 11.49 -19.24
CA LYS A 106 -11.25 12.61 -18.45
C LYS A 106 -11.60 12.17 -17.02
N HIS A 107 -12.28 11.04 -16.88
CA HIS A 107 -12.82 10.57 -15.60
C HIS A 107 -12.03 9.41 -15.01
N PHE A 108 -11.11 8.81 -15.77
CA PHE A 108 -10.39 7.58 -15.42
C PHE A 108 -11.32 6.39 -15.11
N SER A 109 -12.61 6.51 -15.43
CA SER A 109 -13.61 5.48 -15.28
C SER A 109 -13.59 4.52 -16.48
N PRO A 110 -14.02 3.26 -16.28
CA PRO A 110 -14.26 2.34 -17.37
C PRO A 110 -15.30 2.87 -18.36
N ILE A 111 -15.05 2.66 -19.64
CA ILE A 111 -16.00 2.82 -20.73
C ILE A 111 -16.30 1.41 -21.24
N VAL A 112 -17.58 1.05 -21.32
CA VAL A 112 -18.05 -0.24 -21.85
C VAL A 112 -19.27 0.04 -22.71
N ARG A 113 -19.32 -0.52 -23.93
CA ARG A 113 -20.33 -0.22 -24.96
C ARG A 113 -20.39 1.25 -25.33
N ASP A 114 -19.21 1.89 -25.37
CA ASP A 114 -19.06 3.33 -25.64
C ASP A 114 -19.81 4.22 -24.63
N ARG A 115 -20.15 3.66 -23.46
CA ARG A 115 -20.78 4.36 -22.34
C ARG A 115 -19.84 4.40 -21.16
N ASP A 116 -19.67 5.59 -20.60
CA ASP A 116 -18.96 5.77 -19.33
C ASP A 116 -19.68 5.00 -18.22
N TYR A 117 -18.92 4.43 -17.28
CA TYR A 117 -19.41 3.71 -16.11
C TYR A 117 -20.58 4.40 -15.40
N PHE A 118 -20.52 5.73 -15.26
CA PHE A 118 -21.57 6.51 -14.60
C PHE A 118 -22.93 6.48 -15.32
N ASN A 119 -22.93 6.14 -16.62
CA ASN A 119 -24.12 6.07 -17.47
C ASN A 119 -24.64 4.63 -17.64
N ILE A 120 -24.04 3.64 -16.95
CA ILE A 120 -24.49 2.25 -16.97
C ILE A 120 -25.61 2.07 -15.95
N THR A 121 -26.78 1.66 -16.42
CA THR A 121 -28.02 1.53 -15.66
C THR A 121 -28.16 0.19 -14.94
N SER A 122 -27.63 -0.89 -15.52
CA SER A 122 -27.56 -2.23 -14.91
C SER A 122 -26.58 -2.26 -13.72
N GLY A 123 -27.10 -2.56 -12.53
CA GLY A 123 -26.33 -2.70 -11.29
C GLY A 123 -25.42 -3.93 -11.31
N GLY A 124 -25.87 -5.03 -11.91
CA GLY A 124 -25.04 -6.21 -12.11
C GLY A 124 -23.84 -5.93 -13.01
N LEU A 125 -24.07 -5.27 -14.15
CA LEU A 125 -23.01 -4.91 -15.08
C LEU A 125 -22.05 -3.90 -14.45
N ARG A 126 -22.55 -2.89 -13.73
CA ARG A 126 -21.69 -1.97 -12.95
C ARG A 126 -20.80 -2.75 -11.99
N THR A 127 -21.35 -3.71 -11.24
CA THR A 127 -20.59 -4.52 -10.29
C THR A 127 -19.47 -5.29 -10.97
N ILE A 128 -19.76 -5.98 -12.08
CA ILE A 128 -18.75 -6.71 -12.86
C ILE A 128 -17.67 -5.77 -13.39
N ILE A 129 -18.04 -4.61 -13.92
CA ILE A 129 -17.09 -3.62 -14.45
C ILE A 129 -16.22 -3.06 -13.32
N SER A 130 -16.78 -2.76 -12.16
CA SER A 130 -16.02 -2.29 -11.00
C SER A 130 -15.00 -3.33 -10.53
N ILE A 131 -15.41 -4.59 -10.37
CA ILE A 131 -14.50 -5.68 -10.00
C ILE A 131 -13.41 -5.83 -11.07
N GLY A 132 -13.79 -5.83 -12.34
CA GLY A 132 -12.85 -5.93 -13.46
C GLY A 132 -11.83 -4.79 -13.48
N TYR A 133 -12.28 -3.55 -13.28
CA TYR A 133 -11.41 -2.39 -13.27
C TYR A 133 -10.41 -2.41 -12.10
N MET A 134 -10.89 -2.72 -10.89
CA MET A 134 -10.01 -2.89 -9.73
C MET A 134 -9.03 -4.05 -9.93
N SER A 135 -9.48 -5.13 -10.57
CA SER A 135 -8.64 -6.28 -10.94
C SER A 135 -7.56 -5.91 -11.96
N SER A 136 -7.89 -5.07 -12.95
CA SER A 136 -6.92 -4.55 -13.94
C SER A 136 -5.84 -3.70 -13.27
N ILE A 137 -6.22 -2.82 -12.34
CA ILE A 137 -5.24 -2.02 -11.57
C ILE A 137 -4.35 -2.93 -10.73
N LEU A 138 -4.92 -3.89 -10.02
CA LEU A 138 -4.17 -4.87 -9.24
C LEU A 138 -3.19 -5.65 -10.12
N LYS A 139 -3.64 -6.12 -11.30
CA LYS A 139 -2.80 -6.85 -12.24
C LYS A 139 -1.65 -5.98 -12.77
N SER A 140 -1.95 -4.75 -13.18
CA SER A 140 -0.92 -3.79 -13.62
C SER A 140 0.13 -3.54 -12.54
N SER A 141 -0.27 -3.53 -11.26
CA SER A 141 0.66 -3.38 -10.13
C SER A 141 1.57 -4.58 -9.88
N ILE A 142 1.27 -5.76 -10.45
CA ILE A 142 2.14 -6.94 -10.39
C ILE A 142 3.31 -6.77 -11.35
N ASP A 143 3.05 -6.22 -12.54
CA ASP A 143 4.07 -6.03 -13.60
C ASP A 143 4.87 -4.75 -13.44
N SER A 144 4.28 -3.73 -12.80
CA SER A 144 4.89 -2.42 -12.63
C SER A 144 5.30 -2.16 -11.18
N ASP A 145 6.43 -1.49 -10.99
CA ASP A 145 6.86 -1.01 -9.68
C ASP A 145 6.13 0.31 -9.36
N ILE A 146 4.92 0.18 -8.79
CA ILE A 146 4.07 1.30 -8.41
C ILE A 146 3.71 1.22 -6.93
N ASN A 147 3.36 2.36 -6.34
CA ASN A 147 2.88 2.47 -4.95
C ASN A 147 1.44 1.97 -4.80
N HIS A 148 1.21 0.69 -5.10
CA HIS A 148 -0.06 0.02 -4.91
C HIS A 148 0.13 -1.11 -3.88
N PRO A 149 -0.77 -1.28 -2.89
CA PRO A 149 -0.59 -2.26 -1.80
C PRO A 149 -0.70 -3.72 -2.26
N ARG A 150 -1.04 -3.97 -3.53
CA ARG A 150 -1.31 -5.31 -4.10
C ARG A 150 -2.30 -6.11 -3.25
N PHE A 151 -3.25 -5.39 -2.68
CA PHE A 151 -4.29 -5.91 -1.81
C PHE A 151 -5.64 -5.48 -2.37
N LEU A 152 -6.57 -6.43 -2.50
CA LEU A 152 -7.94 -6.19 -2.92
C LEU A 152 -8.90 -6.87 -1.96
N MET A 153 -9.82 -6.11 -1.39
CA MET A 153 -10.91 -6.64 -0.57
C MET A 153 -12.24 -6.37 -1.25
N LEU A 154 -13.02 -7.43 -1.45
CA LEU A 154 -14.35 -7.37 -2.04
C LEU A 154 -15.35 -7.80 -0.96
N ASP A 155 -16.15 -6.85 -0.49
CA ASP A 155 -17.27 -7.11 0.40
C ASP A 155 -18.53 -7.34 -0.44
N THR A 156 -18.98 -8.60 -0.46
CA THR A 156 -20.22 -9.06 -1.07
C THR A 156 -20.30 -8.80 -2.58
N ILE A 157 -19.86 -9.76 -3.39
CA ILE A 157 -19.98 -9.66 -4.86
C ILE A 157 -21.33 -10.21 -5.37
N GLY A 158 -21.96 -11.13 -4.64
CA GLY A 158 -23.25 -11.74 -4.98
C GLY A 158 -24.48 -10.83 -4.93
N LYS A 159 -24.41 -9.61 -4.38
CA LYS A 159 -25.59 -8.74 -4.17
C LYS A 159 -26.41 -8.51 -5.45
N TYR A 160 -25.72 -8.30 -6.57
CA TYR A 160 -26.32 -8.10 -7.89
C TYR A 160 -26.00 -9.24 -8.86
N LEU A 161 -25.42 -10.35 -8.41
CA LEU A 161 -24.96 -11.46 -9.25
C LEU A 161 -25.61 -12.76 -8.75
N GLY A 162 -26.36 -13.45 -9.61
CA GLY A 162 -26.98 -14.75 -9.26
C GLY A 162 -28.51 -14.76 -9.19
N LYS A 163 -29.06 -15.86 -8.67
CA LYS A 163 -30.44 -16.33 -8.92
C LYS A 163 -31.57 -15.46 -8.39
N ASN A 164 -31.33 -14.55 -7.46
CA ASN A 164 -32.39 -13.73 -6.85
C ASN A 164 -31.90 -12.30 -6.64
N LEU A 165 -32.24 -11.40 -7.57
CA LEU A 165 -32.35 -9.98 -7.23
C LEU A 165 -33.39 -9.90 -6.11
N LYS A 166 -32.92 -9.89 -4.85
CA LYS A 166 -33.80 -9.74 -3.69
C LYS A 166 -34.63 -8.49 -3.96
N THR A 167 -35.95 -8.55 -3.82
CA THR A 167 -36.90 -7.46 -4.14
C THR A 167 -36.50 -6.10 -3.56
N LYS A 168 -35.72 -6.10 -2.47
CA LYS A 168 -35.10 -4.94 -1.84
C LYS A 168 -34.09 -4.17 -2.72
N TYR A 169 -33.51 -4.78 -3.75
CA TYR A 169 -32.48 -4.17 -4.62
C TYR A 169 -32.99 -3.83 -6.02
N ALA A 170 -34.26 -4.13 -6.31
CA ALA A 170 -34.93 -3.79 -7.55
C ALA A 170 -35.01 -2.26 -7.80
N SER A 171 -34.95 -1.45 -6.74
CA SER A 171 -34.91 0.02 -6.83
C SER A 171 -33.56 0.59 -7.29
N ASP A 172 -32.49 -0.18 -7.13
CA ASP A 172 -31.10 0.30 -7.29
C ASP A 172 -30.50 -0.10 -8.65
N THR A 173 -31.29 -0.78 -9.48
CA THR A 173 -30.87 -1.32 -10.78
C THR A 173 -31.99 -1.26 -11.81
N ASN A 174 -31.62 -1.27 -13.09
CA ASN A 174 -32.57 -1.54 -14.16
C ASN A 174 -32.69 -3.06 -14.38
N ILE A 175 -33.81 -3.63 -13.93
CA ILE A 175 -34.10 -5.07 -14.04
C ILE A 175 -34.09 -5.55 -15.50
N ILE A 176 -34.60 -4.74 -16.43
CA ILE A 176 -34.65 -5.13 -17.85
C ILE A 176 -33.23 -5.26 -18.39
N ASP A 177 -32.35 -4.31 -18.06
CA ASP A 177 -30.96 -4.35 -18.51
C ASP A 177 -30.17 -5.51 -17.84
N ASP A 178 -30.46 -5.84 -16.58
CA ASP A 178 -29.85 -6.99 -15.89
C ASP A 178 -30.28 -8.34 -16.49
N ILE A 179 -31.56 -8.47 -16.88
CA ILE A 179 -32.09 -9.65 -17.57
C ILE A 179 -31.48 -9.75 -18.97
N ASP A 180 -31.47 -8.66 -19.72
CA ASP A 180 -30.87 -8.61 -21.05
C ASP A 180 -29.39 -9.01 -20.98
N GLU A 181 -28.66 -8.54 -19.98
CA GLU A 181 -27.27 -8.92 -19.79
C GLU A 181 -27.12 -10.39 -19.34
N GLY A 182 -28.10 -10.98 -18.66
CA GLY A 182 -27.99 -12.33 -18.10
C GLY A 182 -27.08 -12.36 -16.86
N ILE A 183 -27.26 -11.37 -15.98
CA ILE A 183 -26.49 -11.21 -14.74
C ILE A 183 -26.73 -12.33 -13.72
N SER A 184 -27.88 -12.98 -13.79
CA SER A 184 -28.26 -14.09 -12.90
C SER A 184 -27.64 -15.44 -13.29
N ASP A 185 -26.84 -15.48 -14.35
CA ASP A 185 -26.16 -16.69 -14.82
C ASP A 185 -25.09 -17.15 -13.80
N PRO A 186 -25.24 -18.33 -13.18
CA PRO A 186 -24.25 -18.87 -12.24
C PRO A 186 -22.84 -18.99 -12.85
N GLU A 187 -22.74 -19.16 -14.18
CA GLU A 187 -21.45 -19.27 -14.85
C GLU A 187 -20.64 -17.97 -14.74
N LYS A 188 -21.29 -16.80 -14.83
CA LYS A 188 -20.60 -15.51 -14.69
C LYS A 188 -20.02 -15.33 -13.29
N TYR A 189 -20.77 -15.76 -12.27
CA TYR A 189 -20.31 -15.72 -10.88
C TYR A 189 -19.06 -16.58 -10.68
N GLU A 190 -19.07 -17.81 -11.18
CA GLU A 190 -17.91 -18.71 -11.14
C GLU A 190 -16.70 -18.14 -11.92
N ASN A 191 -16.94 -17.52 -13.08
CA ASN A 191 -15.90 -16.92 -13.89
C ASN A 191 -15.22 -15.72 -13.19
N ILE A 192 -15.95 -14.95 -12.37
CA ILE A 192 -15.35 -13.88 -11.57
C ILE A 192 -14.34 -14.46 -10.58
N TYR A 193 -14.71 -15.49 -9.82
CA TYR A 193 -13.76 -16.15 -8.89
C TYR A 193 -12.56 -16.73 -9.63
N ASN A 194 -12.78 -17.41 -10.77
CA ASN A 194 -11.69 -17.93 -11.58
C ASN A 194 -10.75 -16.80 -12.04
N ALA A 195 -11.28 -15.66 -12.47
CA ALA A 195 -10.47 -14.51 -12.88
C ALA A 195 -9.63 -13.93 -11.73
N LEU A 196 -10.20 -13.82 -10.52
CA LEU A 196 -9.47 -13.37 -9.33
C LEU A 196 -8.36 -14.36 -8.94
N ILE A 197 -8.65 -15.67 -8.97
CA ILE A 197 -7.66 -16.72 -8.71
C ILE A 197 -6.53 -16.65 -9.74
N GLU A 198 -6.83 -16.45 -11.01
CA GLU A 198 -5.81 -16.33 -12.06
C GLU A 198 -4.86 -15.14 -11.85
N ILE A 199 -5.36 -14.02 -11.30
CA ILE A 199 -4.49 -12.89 -10.92
C ILE A 199 -3.52 -13.29 -9.80
N THR A 200 -3.99 -14.04 -8.80
CA THR A 200 -3.11 -14.53 -7.72
C THR A 200 -2.09 -15.55 -8.23
N ASN A 201 -2.49 -16.45 -9.14
CA ASN A 201 -1.60 -17.39 -9.81
C ASN A 201 -0.53 -16.65 -10.64
N TYR A 202 -0.93 -15.58 -11.32
CA TYR A 202 -0.03 -14.71 -12.08
C TYR A 202 0.98 -14.01 -11.16
N ALA A 203 0.53 -13.43 -10.06
CA ALA A 203 1.40 -12.81 -9.05
C ALA A 203 2.43 -13.81 -8.50
N GLN A 204 1.98 -15.03 -8.18
CA GLN A 204 2.86 -16.08 -7.68
C GLN A 204 3.94 -16.47 -8.70
N LYS A 205 3.58 -16.63 -9.98
CA LYS A 205 4.55 -16.89 -11.07
C LYS A 205 5.60 -15.78 -11.19
N LYS A 206 5.20 -14.52 -10.94
CA LYS A 206 6.07 -13.34 -10.95
C LYS A 206 6.84 -13.13 -9.64
N SER A 207 6.65 -14.00 -8.63
CA SER A 207 7.19 -13.81 -7.28
C SER A 207 6.84 -12.44 -6.67
N SER A 208 5.64 -11.94 -6.98
CA SER A 208 5.15 -10.64 -6.51
C SER A 208 4.09 -10.86 -5.42
N PRO A 209 4.20 -10.19 -4.26
CA PRO A 209 3.21 -10.32 -3.19
C PRO A 209 1.86 -9.77 -3.66
N CYS A 210 0.79 -10.56 -3.52
CA CYS A 210 -0.57 -10.19 -3.87
C CYS A 210 -1.54 -10.91 -2.95
N GLN A 211 -2.56 -10.20 -2.46
CA GLN A 211 -3.61 -10.78 -1.65
C GLN A 211 -4.98 -10.27 -2.08
N ILE A 212 -5.91 -11.20 -2.28
CA ILE A 212 -7.32 -10.89 -2.56
C ILE A 212 -8.15 -11.54 -1.46
N ILE A 213 -9.00 -10.75 -0.81
CA ILE A 213 -9.97 -11.22 0.17
C ILE A 213 -11.36 -10.98 -0.40
N VAL A 214 -12.15 -12.04 -0.50
CA VAL A 214 -13.55 -11.98 -0.92
C VAL A 214 -14.41 -12.44 0.23
N VAL A 215 -15.33 -11.59 0.67
CA VAL A 215 -16.37 -11.92 1.64
C VAL A 215 -17.66 -12.07 0.86
N ASP A 216 -18.30 -13.23 0.91
CA ASP A 216 -19.57 -13.44 0.24
C ASP A 216 -20.49 -14.37 1.05
N ASN A 217 -21.79 -14.10 0.95
CA ASN A 217 -22.85 -14.80 1.67
C ASN A 217 -23.63 -15.77 0.76
N ASP A 218 -23.56 -15.60 -0.56
CA ASP A 218 -24.45 -16.27 -1.52
C ASP A 218 -23.65 -17.16 -2.52
N VAL A 219 -22.53 -17.76 -2.07
CA VAL A 219 -21.67 -18.64 -2.89
C VAL A 219 -22.39 -19.94 -3.26
N PRO A 220 -22.53 -20.31 -4.55
CA PRO A 220 -23.16 -21.56 -4.96
C PRO A 220 -22.42 -22.82 -4.45
N ASP A 221 -23.15 -23.87 -4.06
CA ASP A 221 -22.58 -25.11 -3.48
C ASP A 221 -21.44 -25.72 -4.29
N LYS A 222 -21.63 -25.82 -5.62
CA LYS A 222 -20.62 -26.35 -6.54
C LYS A 222 -19.30 -25.57 -6.50
N LEU A 223 -19.39 -24.26 -6.33
CA LEU A 223 -18.23 -23.38 -6.23
C LEU A 223 -17.65 -23.40 -4.80
N SER A 224 -18.52 -23.47 -3.79
CA SER A 224 -18.12 -23.61 -2.38
C SER A 224 -17.17 -24.80 -2.19
N ASP A 225 -17.49 -25.97 -2.75
CA ASP A 225 -16.63 -27.15 -2.70
C ASP A 225 -15.23 -26.91 -3.29
N ARG A 226 -15.13 -26.17 -4.40
CA ARG A 226 -13.84 -25.80 -5.02
C ARG A 226 -13.07 -24.78 -4.18
N LEU A 227 -13.77 -23.84 -3.55
CA LEU A 227 -13.17 -22.76 -2.76
C LEU A 227 -12.80 -23.19 -1.34
N LYS A 228 -13.22 -24.37 -0.86
CA LYS A 228 -12.88 -24.89 0.47
C LYS A 228 -11.39 -24.82 0.80
N ALA A 229 -10.54 -25.13 -0.17
CA ALA A 229 -9.08 -25.13 0.02
C ALA A 229 -8.49 -23.73 0.31
N ILE A 230 -9.20 -22.67 -0.08
CA ILE A 230 -8.77 -21.27 0.09
C ILE A 230 -9.72 -20.48 1.02
N THR A 231 -10.72 -21.14 1.58
CA THR A 231 -11.67 -20.53 2.51
C THR A 231 -11.04 -20.47 3.89
N VAL A 232 -10.80 -19.25 4.37
CA VAL A 232 -10.15 -19.01 5.68
C VAL A 232 -11.14 -19.09 6.83
N ALA A 233 -12.37 -18.63 6.63
CA ALA A 233 -13.41 -18.63 7.63
C ALA A 233 -14.79 -18.79 6.99
N HIS A 234 -15.69 -19.46 7.72
CA HIS A 234 -17.06 -19.68 7.30
C HIS A 234 -17.97 -19.57 8.53
N TYR A 235 -19.05 -18.80 8.42
CA TYR A 235 -19.94 -18.43 9.52
C TYR A 235 -21.39 -18.78 9.17
N SER A 236 -22.19 -19.11 10.19
CA SER A 236 -23.62 -19.34 10.05
C SER A 236 -24.39 -18.65 11.16
N ALA A 237 -25.33 -17.78 10.78
CA ALA A 237 -26.22 -17.11 11.73
C ALA A 237 -27.02 -18.10 12.61
N ASN A 238 -27.28 -19.31 12.08
CA ASN A 238 -28.06 -20.35 12.75
C ASN A 238 -27.20 -21.41 13.47
N LYS A 239 -25.86 -21.24 13.51
CA LYS A 239 -24.92 -22.29 13.96
C LYS A 239 -25.09 -23.62 13.25
N GLU A 240 -25.53 -23.59 11.98
CA GLU A 240 -25.66 -24.80 11.18
C GLU A 240 -24.30 -25.51 11.09
N ASN A 241 -24.31 -26.84 11.16
CA ASN A 241 -23.10 -27.67 11.11
C ASN A 241 -22.02 -27.32 12.16
N GLY A 242 -22.39 -26.68 13.27
CA GLY A 242 -21.45 -26.29 14.33
C GLY A 242 -20.57 -25.08 13.96
N LEU A 243 -20.97 -24.30 12.96
CA LEU A 243 -20.26 -23.10 12.53
C LEU A 243 -20.41 -21.95 13.53
N PRO A 244 -19.38 -21.09 13.70
CA PRO A 244 -19.47 -19.88 14.49
C PRO A 244 -20.49 -18.89 13.91
N VAL A 245 -21.08 -18.04 14.76
CA VAL A 245 -22.10 -17.06 14.34
C VAL A 245 -21.43 -15.88 13.64
N GLY A 246 -20.24 -15.51 14.08
CA GLY A 246 -19.41 -14.49 13.47
C GLY A 246 -17.97 -14.57 13.95
N LEU A 247 -17.19 -13.57 13.54
CA LEU A 247 -15.78 -13.45 13.94
C LEU A 247 -15.62 -13.15 15.45
N ILE A 248 -16.70 -12.66 16.06
CA ILE A 248 -16.83 -12.32 17.48
C ILE A 248 -18.10 -13.03 17.98
N ASP A 249 -17.92 -14.09 18.78
CA ASP A 249 -18.99 -15.00 19.24
C ASP A 249 -19.31 -14.85 20.74
N ASP A 250 -18.82 -13.78 21.39
CA ASP A 250 -18.98 -13.51 22.83
C ASP A 250 -20.25 -12.71 23.20
N VAL A 251 -21.03 -12.27 22.20
CA VAL A 251 -22.28 -11.53 22.44
C VAL A 251 -23.41 -12.49 22.81
N ILE A 252 -23.68 -12.60 24.12
CA ILE A 252 -24.91 -13.21 24.64
C ILE A 252 -26.06 -12.21 24.44
N TYR A 253 -26.86 -12.41 23.39
CA TYR A 253 -28.14 -11.70 23.26
C TYR A 253 -29.06 -12.15 24.40
N LYS A 254 -29.23 -11.31 25.43
CA LYS A 254 -30.34 -11.45 26.38
C LYS A 254 -31.63 -11.06 25.65
N HIS A 255 -32.49 -12.05 25.44
CA HIS A 255 -33.88 -11.83 25.03
C HIS A 255 -34.67 -11.10 26.11
#